data_AF-A0A8F5VMK8-F1
#
_entry.id   AF-A0A8F5VMK8-F1
#
_cell.length_a   1.000
_cell.length_b   1.000
_cell.length_c   1.000
_cell.angle_alpha   90.00
_cell.angle_beta   90.00
_cell.angle_gamma   90.00
#
_symmetry.space_group_name_H-M   'P 1'
#
loop_
_entity.id
_entity.type
_entity.pdbx_description
1 polymer ?
#
loop_
_entity_poly.entity_id
_entity_poly.type
_entity_poly.pdbx_seq_one_letter_code
_entity_poly.pdbx_strand_id
1 'polypeptide(L)'
;MSGSIPKIILGSITFFLVAIGLFLLFAITMEVLETSRVLCVILGIFVVYSACILPAIDRRVERSKSGDEDTGNRRYRVKKENGLKIQKRRRYWDLISYLALLTGTFVVVYLVVLLMHELSHSLLAVLLGAKQDPLDIVYGSWIGSHWDENVDYTSLFATGKGTLAATIACAGPFSNILLFIITAWILSIKAMKNHPRIFHCIFWTCIVTFSMVFEYVYTRSFQAHDDFGNITHGLGISPWWIFITGTILGIIALYYIITQLLPTYLAIVIPNNRLLQYTAVSFFSFIIFLFYIGLRITNYPDVPEWWCGVSGIAALFIVPFLASPARGWVKRRMKADFWERNL
;
A
#
# COMPACT_ATOMS: atom_id res chain seq x y z
N MET A 1 -1.06 14.46 -46.44
CA MET A 1 -1.99 14.31 -45.31
C MET A 1 -1.36 13.43 -44.24
N SER A 2 -0.70 14.03 -43.25
CA SER A 2 -0.10 13.32 -42.11
C SER A 2 -1.08 13.40 -40.96
N GLY A 3 -1.77 12.29 -40.67
CA GLY A 3 -2.77 12.20 -39.62
C GLY A 3 -2.14 12.43 -38.26
N SER A 4 -2.37 13.60 -37.67
CA SER A 4 -2.02 13.84 -36.28
C SER A 4 -2.83 12.89 -35.41
N ILE A 5 -2.16 11.90 -34.82
CA ILE A 5 -2.74 11.06 -33.77
C ILE A 5 -3.35 12.01 -32.72
N PRO A 6 -4.68 12.03 -32.51
CA PRO A 6 -5.32 12.98 -31.62
C PRO A 6 -4.71 12.86 -30.22
N LYS A 7 -4.45 14.01 -29.55
CA LYS A 7 -3.85 14.10 -28.21
C LYS A 7 -4.52 13.21 -27.15
N ILE A 8 -5.76 12.79 -27.42
CA ILE A 8 -6.55 11.82 -26.67
C ILE A 8 -5.86 10.43 -26.66
N ILE A 9 -5.37 9.95 -27.81
CA ILE A 9 -4.73 8.63 -27.96
C ILE A 9 -3.41 8.53 -27.18
N LEU A 10 -2.62 9.61 -27.14
CA LEU A 10 -1.37 9.61 -26.36
C LEU A 10 -1.62 9.65 -24.85
N GLY A 11 -2.71 10.28 -24.42
CA GLY A 11 -3.23 10.17 -23.05
C GLY A 11 -3.69 8.76 -22.72
N SER A 12 -4.39 8.11 -23.67
CA SER A 12 -4.83 6.72 -23.56
C SER A 12 -3.67 5.73 -23.46
N ILE A 13 -2.53 5.95 -24.13
CA ILE A 13 -1.33 5.09 -24.01
C ILE A 13 -0.67 5.24 -22.62
N THR A 14 -0.69 6.44 -22.05
CA THR A 14 -0.17 6.69 -20.68
C THR A 14 -1.03 5.99 -19.65
N PHE A 15 -2.34 6.11 -19.82
CA PHE A 15 -3.35 5.38 -19.06
C PHE A 15 -3.16 3.86 -19.21
N PHE A 16 -2.89 3.38 -20.43
CA PHE A 16 -2.65 1.97 -20.72
C PHE A 16 -1.39 1.43 -20.05
N LEU A 17 -0.31 2.21 -19.94
CA LEU A 17 0.94 1.76 -19.31
C LEU A 17 0.90 1.83 -17.78
N VAL A 18 0.22 2.82 -17.20
CA VAL A 18 -0.08 2.87 -15.75
C VAL A 18 -1.04 1.75 -15.38
N ALA A 19 -2.06 1.53 -16.21
CA ALA A 19 -2.94 0.38 -16.10
C ALA A 19 -2.15 -0.90 -16.23
N ILE A 20 -1.25 -1.10 -17.20
CA ILE A 20 -0.41 -2.30 -17.34
C ILE A 20 0.49 -2.52 -16.14
N GLY A 21 1.12 -1.49 -15.55
CA GLY A 21 1.95 -1.65 -14.36
C GLY A 21 1.13 -2.09 -13.13
N LEU A 22 -0.02 -1.46 -12.90
CA LEU A 22 -0.97 -1.85 -11.86
C LEU A 22 -1.66 -3.19 -12.19
N PHE A 23 -1.83 -3.50 -13.47
CA PHE A 23 -2.46 -4.70 -14.00
C PHE A 23 -1.49 -5.87 -14.02
N LEU A 24 -0.18 -5.66 -14.08
CA LEU A 24 0.83 -6.71 -13.88
C LEU A 24 0.99 -7.01 -12.40
N LEU A 25 0.91 -5.99 -11.53
CA LEU A 25 0.77 -6.20 -10.09
C LEU A 25 -0.51 -7.00 -9.79
N PHE A 26 -1.62 -6.58 -10.39
CA PHE A 26 -2.91 -7.26 -10.31
C PHE A 26 -2.88 -8.63 -10.99
N ALA A 27 -2.18 -8.84 -12.10
CA ALA A 27 -2.12 -10.13 -12.81
C ALA A 27 -1.32 -11.17 -12.02
N ILE A 28 -0.25 -10.74 -11.35
CA ILE A 28 0.45 -11.55 -10.35
C ILE A 28 -0.46 -11.83 -9.13
N THR A 29 -1.30 -10.85 -8.76
CA THR A 29 -2.35 -11.04 -7.73
C THR A 29 -3.47 -11.99 -8.19
N MET A 30 -3.75 -12.04 -9.50
CA MET A 30 -4.84 -12.78 -10.14
C MET A 30 -4.45 -14.20 -10.57
N GLU A 31 -3.15 -14.55 -10.61
CA GLU A 31 -2.74 -15.95 -10.77
C GLU A 31 -3.14 -16.80 -9.54
N VAL A 32 -3.48 -16.16 -8.41
CA VAL A 32 -3.86 -16.80 -7.14
C VAL A 32 -5.34 -16.62 -6.79
N LEU A 33 -6.03 -15.62 -7.33
CA LEU A 33 -7.41 -15.34 -6.96
C LEU A 33 -8.30 -15.49 -8.20
N GLU A 34 -9.19 -16.47 -8.17
CA GLU A 34 -10.38 -16.59 -9.04
C GLU A 34 -11.33 -15.40 -8.83
N THR A 35 -10.82 -14.17 -8.93
CA THR A 35 -11.48 -12.99 -8.37
C THR A 35 -12.49 -12.35 -9.31
N SER A 36 -13.56 -11.90 -8.67
CA SER A 36 -14.76 -11.30 -9.24
C SER A 36 -14.49 -10.24 -10.32
N ARG A 37 -15.25 -10.33 -11.43
CA ARG A 37 -15.33 -9.29 -12.48
C ARG A 37 -15.57 -7.89 -11.90
N VAL A 38 -16.22 -7.79 -10.75
CA VAL A 38 -16.51 -6.54 -10.04
C VAL A 38 -15.22 -5.84 -9.59
N LEU A 39 -14.25 -6.58 -9.03
CA LEU A 39 -12.99 -6.00 -8.57
C LEU A 39 -12.12 -5.49 -9.74
N CYS A 40 -12.13 -6.21 -10.87
CA CYS A 40 -11.50 -5.75 -12.11
C CYS A 40 -12.08 -4.41 -12.57
N VAL A 41 -13.41 -4.27 -12.52
CA VAL A 41 -14.11 -3.02 -12.89
C VAL A 41 -13.76 -1.90 -11.91
N ILE A 42 -13.77 -2.16 -10.60
CA ILE A 42 -13.38 -1.18 -9.57
C ILE A 42 -11.95 -0.70 -9.79
N LEU A 43 -11.01 -1.61 -10.04
CA LEU A 43 -9.62 -1.26 -10.35
C LEU A 43 -9.55 -0.39 -11.61
N GLY A 44 -10.24 -0.76 -12.69
CA GLY A 44 -10.31 0.04 -13.91
C GLY A 44 -10.80 1.46 -13.65
N ILE A 45 -11.89 1.61 -12.89
CA ILE A 45 -12.44 2.91 -12.48
C ILE A 45 -11.42 3.68 -11.63
N PHE A 46 -10.75 3.01 -10.69
CA PHE A 46 -9.74 3.62 -9.83
C PHE A 46 -8.53 4.15 -10.62
N VAL A 47 -8.06 3.41 -11.63
CA VAL A 47 -6.97 3.86 -12.50
C VAL A 47 -7.39 5.11 -13.28
N VAL A 48 -8.61 5.14 -13.83
CA VAL A 48 -9.14 6.33 -14.53
C VAL A 48 -9.22 7.51 -13.58
N TYR A 49 -9.76 7.28 -12.38
CA TYR A 49 -9.90 8.28 -11.35
C TYR A 49 -8.55 8.91 -10.99
N SER A 50 -7.56 8.09 -10.67
CA SER A 50 -6.23 8.51 -10.23
C SER A 50 -5.41 9.18 -11.33
N ALA A 51 -5.47 8.69 -12.56
CA ALA A 51 -4.68 9.21 -13.68
C ALA A 51 -5.29 10.46 -14.33
N CYS A 52 -6.62 10.54 -14.39
CA CYS A 52 -7.33 11.55 -15.18
C CYS A 52 -8.14 12.52 -14.33
N ILE A 53 -9.03 11.98 -13.48
CA ILE A 53 -10.05 12.78 -12.79
C ILE A 53 -9.40 13.63 -11.70
N LEU A 54 -8.66 13.01 -10.79
CA LEU A 54 -8.06 13.68 -9.65
C LEU A 54 -7.08 14.81 -10.07
N PRO A 55 -6.13 14.59 -11.00
CA PRO A 55 -5.26 15.68 -11.47
C PRO A 55 -6.01 16.77 -12.26
N ALA A 56 -7.16 16.46 -12.87
CA ALA A 56 -7.98 17.47 -13.55
C ALA A 56 -8.72 18.36 -12.55
N ILE A 57 -9.30 17.78 -11.49
CA ILE A 57 -9.94 18.52 -10.38
C ILE A 57 -8.92 19.49 -9.77
N ASP A 58 -7.73 18.99 -9.43
CA ASP A 58 -6.72 19.79 -8.75
C ASP A 58 -6.20 20.95 -9.61
N ARG A 59 -6.04 20.76 -10.93
CA ARG A 59 -5.69 21.85 -11.85
C ARG A 59 -6.75 22.95 -11.93
N ARG A 60 -8.04 22.60 -11.84
CA ARG A 60 -9.12 23.60 -11.84
C ARG A 60 -9.11 24.41 -10.56
N VAL A 61 -8.93 23.75 -9.41
CA VAL A 61 -8.85 24.41 -8.10
C VAL A 61 -7.64 25.36 -8.04
N GLU A 62 -6.49 24.96 -8.59
CA GLU A 62 -5.31 25.83 -8.64
C GLU A 62 -5.52 27.06 -9.51
N ARG A 63 -6.10 26.91 -10.71
CA ARG A 63 -6.40 28.04 -11.62
C ARG A 63 -7.39 29.04 -11.01
N SER A 64 -8.43 28.53 -10.34
CA SER A 64 -9.41 29.38 -9.66
C SER A 64 -8.77 30.23 -8.55
N LYS A 65 -7.67 29.77 -7.93
CA LYS A 65 -6.94 30.52 -6.90
C LYS A 65 -5.89 31.46 -7.45
N SER A 66 -5.39 31.24 -8.67
CA SER A 66 -4.33 32.07 -9.24
C SER A 66 -4.81 33.37 -9.87
N GLY A 67 -6.11 33.55 -10.12
CA GLY A 67 -6.66 34.71 -10.85
C GLY A 67 -6.15 34.72 -12.29
N ASP A 68 -7.01 34.48 -13.27
CA ASP A 68 -6.61 34.42 -14.69
C ASP A 68 -6.17 35.82 -15.20
N GLU A 69 -4.86 36.09 -15.15
CA GLU A 69 -4.16 36.90 -16.15
C GLU A 69 -3.51 35.94 -17.16
N ASP A 70 -4.17 35.67 -18.29
CA ASP A 70 -3.53 35.03 -19.45
C ASP A 70 -3.76 35.88 -20.71
N THR A 71 -3.05 37.01 -20.79
CA THR A 71 -2.84 37.73 -22.05
C THR A 71 -1.63 37.18 -22.79
N GLY A 72 -1.91 36.30 -23.75
CA GLY A 72 -1.34 36.36 -25.10
C GLY A 72 0.16 36.10 -25.30
N ASN A 73 0.50 34.98 -25.96
CA ASN A 73 1.37 35.05 -27.13
C ASN A 73 1.31 33.79 -28.03
N ARG A 74 0.75 33.93 -29.23
CA ARG A 74 0.53 32.82 -30.20
C ARG A 74 1.75 32.49 -31.08
N ARG A 75 2.86 33.23 -31.00
CA ARG A 75 3.99 33.14 -31.96
C ARG A 75 5.10 32.13 -31.66
N TYR A 76 5.15 31.50 -30.48
CA TYR A 76 6.20 30.53 -30.11
C TYR A 76 5.86 29.04 -30.42
N ARG A 77 5.06 28.77 -31.46
CA ARG A 77 4.36 27.48 -31.59
C ARG A 77 5.10 26.37 -32.35
N VAL A 78 6.03 26.70 -33.25
CA VAL A 78 6.57 25.71 -34.23
C VAL A 78 7.90 25.08 -33.82
N LYS A 79 8.85 25.84 -33.23
CA LYS A 79 10.15 25.28 -32.73
C LYS A 79 9.99 24.43 -31.46
N LYS A 80 8.82 24.50 -30.82
CA LYS A 80 8.47 23.84 -29.56
C LYS A 80 8.05 22.38 -29.75
N GLU A 81 7.68 21.94 -30.95
CA GLU A 81 7.07 20.62 -31.18
C GLU A 81 8.04 19.44 -31.02
N ASN A 82 9.29 19.55 -31.51
CA ASN A 82 10.29 18.48 -31.36
C ASN A 82 10.84 18.40 -29.93
N GLY A 83 11.03 19.55 -29.27
CA GLY A 83 11.37 19.62 -27.84
C GLY A 83 10.25 19.08 -26.94
N LEU A 84 8.98 19.36 -27.28
CA LEU A 84 7.82 18.80 -26.55
C LEU A 84 7.75 17.27 -26.69
N LYS A 85 8.03 16.73 -27.88
CA LYS A 85 8.01 15.27 -28.12
C LYS A 85 9.09 14.57 -27.30
N ILE A 86 10.31 15.11 -27.26
CA ILE A 86 11.42 14.57 -26.46
C ILE A 86 11.12 14.67 -24.96
N GLN A 87 10.62 15.81 -24.48
CA GLN A 87 10.26 16.02 -23.08
C GLN A 87 9.11 15.09 -22.63
N LYS A 88 8.11 14.88 -23.49
CA LYS A 88 7.02 13.91 -23.23
C LYS A 88 7.54 12.48 -23.17
N ARG A 89 8.39 12.07 -24.11
CA ARG A 89 8.98 10.73 -24.14
C ARG A 89 9.76 10.44 -22.85
N ARG A 90 10.59 11.38 -22.38
CA ARG A 90 11.33 11.25 -21.12
C ARG A 90 10.38 11.07 -19.92
N ARG A 91 9.34 11.89 -19.83
CA ARG A 91 8.33 11.80 -18.76
C ARG A 91 7.61 10.44 -18.70
N TYR A 92 7.43 9.76 -19.84
CA TYR A 92 6.83 8.43 -19.88
C TYR A 92 7.76 7.36 -19.35
N TRP A 93 9.03 7.39 -19.74
CA TRP A 93 10.02 6.47 -19.20
C TRP A 93 10.18 6.63 -17.69
N ASP A 94 10.19 7.86 -17.18
CA ASP A 94 10.25 8.11 -15.74
C ASP A 94 9.07 7.47 -14.99
N LEU A 95 7.86 7.54 -15.56
CA LEU A 95 6.66 6.94 -14.98
C LEU A 95 6.72 5.41 -14.98
N ILE A 96 7.08 4.81 -16.11
CA ILE A 96 7.18 3.35 -16.26
C ILE A 96 8.25 2.81 -15.31
N SER A 97 9.43 3.41 -15.30
CA SER A 97 10.53 3.02 -14.42
C SER A 97 10.15 3.16 -12.95
N TYR A 98 9.41 4.21 -12.59
CA TYR A 98 8.96 4.41 -11.22
C TYR A 98 7.88 3.41 -10.81
N LEU A 99 6.94 3.06 -11.70
CA LEU A 99 5.96 2.01 -11.45
C LEU A 99 6.61 0.64 -11.31
N ALA A 100 7.59 0.32 -12.14
CA ALA A 100 8.37 -0.90 -12.04
C ALA A 100 9.15 -0.96 -10.71
N LEU A 101 9.72 0.17 -10.28
CA LEU A 101 10.38 0.28 -8.97
C LEU A 101 9.38 0.02 -7.83
N LEU A 102 8.24 0.72 -7.81
CA LEU A 102 7.21 0.54 -6.79
C LEU A 102 6.72 -0.91 -6.71
N THR A 103 6.46 -1.50 -7.87
CA THR A 103 6.03 -2.89 -8.02
C THR A 103 7.08 -3.86 -7.48
N GLY A 104 8.32 -3.76 -7.96
CA GLY A 104 9.40 -4.63 -7.53
C GLY A 104 9.70 -4.49 -6.05
N THR A 105 9.73 -3.26 -5.53
CA THR A 105 9.90 -3.01 -4.10
C THR A 105 8.76 -3.62 -3.29
N PHE A 106 7.51 -3.44 -3.71
CA PHE A 106 6.36 -4.04 -3.03
C PHE A 106 6.47 -5.57 -2.97
N VAL A 107 6.70 -6.24 -4.11
CA VAL A 107 6.78 -7.71 -4.16
C VAL A 107 7.90 -8.24 -3.27
N VAL A 108 9.10 -7.65 -3.36
CA VAL A 108 10.25 -8.08 -2.54
C VAL A 108 9.98 -7.85 -1.05
N VAL A 109 9.51 -6.66 -0.68
CA VAL A 109 9.23 -6.32 0.72
C VAL A 109 8.11 -7.20 1.27
N TYR A 110 7.05 -7.41 0.50
CA TYR A 110 5.93 -8.28 0.87
C TYR A 110 6.39 -9.70 1.17
N LEU A 111 7.15 -10.32 0.27
CA LEU A 111 7.64 -11.68 0.47
C LEU A 111 8.59 -11.78 1.67
N VAL A 112 9.47 -10.79 1.86
CA VAL A 112 10.37 -10.78 3.01
C VAL A 112 9.61 -10.62 4.32
N VAL A 113 8.64 -9.70 4.39
CA VAL A 113 7.84 -9.47 5.60
C VAL A 113 6.96 -10.68 5.90
N LEU A 114 6.35 -11.30 4.89
CA LEU A 114 5.59 -12.53 5.05
C LEU A 114 6.48 -13.67 5.57
N LEU A 115 7.67 -13.87 4.99
CA LEU A 115 8.62 -14.87 5.50
C LEU A 115 8.99 -14.60 6.96
N MET A 116 9.26 -13.33 7.32
CA MET A 116 9.58 -12.96 8.69
C MET A 116 8.42 -13.22 9.65
N HIS A 117 7.18 -13.05 9.20
CA HIS A 117 5.97 -13.35 9.97
C HIS A 117 5.88 -14.84 10.28
N GLU A 118 5.92 -15.71 9.27
CA GLU A 118 5.88 -17.18 9.43
C GLU A 118 7.07 -17.71 10.26
N LEU A 119 8.26 -17.15 10.01
CA LEU A 119 9.47 -17.50 10.75
C LEU A 119 9.36 -17.09 12.23
N SER A 120 8.62 -16.01 12.55
CA SER A 120 8.42 -15.59 13.94
C SER A 120 7.57 -16.61 14.71
N HIS A 121 6.49 -17.10 14.11
CA HIS A 121 5.70 -18.20 14.67
C HIS A 121 6.56 -19.46 14.86
N SER A 122 7.25 -19.90 13.80
CA SER A 122 8.08 -21.11 13.82
C SER A 122 9.20 -21.02 14.85
N LEU A 123 9.91 -19.88 14.92
CA LEU A 123 10.98 -19.67 15.88
C LEU A 123 10.46 -19.72 17.31
N LEU A 124 9.34 -19.05 17.60
CA LEU A 124 8.77 -19.06 18.95
C LEU A 124 8.24 -20.45 19.32
N ALA A 125 7.64 -21.18 18.38
CA ALA A 125 7.21 -22.57 18.57
C ALA A 125 8.39 -23.47 18.94
N VAL A 126 9.54 -23.31 18.31
CA VAL A 126 10.76 -24.06 18.65
C VAL A 126 11.28 -23.70 20.02
N LEU A 127 11.40 -22.40 20.33
CA LEU A 127 11.85 -21.93 21.65
C LEU A 127 10.96 -22.43 22.79
N LEU A 128 9.67 -22.63 22.52
CA LEU A 128 8.68 -23.13 23.46
C LEU A 128 8.51 -24.66 23.42
N GLY A 129 9.27 -25.37 22.58
CA GLY A 129 9.25 -26.83 22.47
C GLY A 129 8.01 -27.41 21.79
N ALA A 130 7.24 -26.59 21.06
CA ALA A 130 6.09 -27.02 20.26
C ALA A 130 6.50 -27.50 18.86
N LYS A 131 7.71 -27.16 18.41
CA LYS A 131 8.26 -27.53 17.10
C LYS A 131 9.77 -27.83 17.21
N GLN A 132 10.33 -28.62 16.29
CA GLN A 132 11.74 -29.01 16.31
C GLN A 132 12.63 -28.14 15.41
N ASP A 133 12.14 -27.72 14.25
CA ASP A 133 12.90 -26.97 13.25
C ASP A 133 12.18 -25.64 12.92
N PRO A 134 12.83 -24.47 13.09
CA PRO A 134 12.20 -23.19 12.77
C PRO A 134 12.08 -22.95 11.25
N LEU A 135 12.79 -23.69 10.41
CA LEU A 135 12.77 -23.56 8.95
C LEU A 135 11.77 -24.49 8.26
N ASP A 136 11.13 -25.39 9.02
CA ASP A 136 10.09 -26.31 8.56
C ASP A 136 8.76 -25.57 8.29
N ILE A 137 8.83 -24.49 7.52
CA ILE A 137 7.69 -23.69 7.06
C ILE A 137 7.17 -24.35 5.79
N VAL A 138 5.84 -24.41 5.64
CA VAL A 138 5.23 -24.83 4.38
C VAL A 138 5.35 -23.67 3.40
N TYR A 139 6.36 -23.72 2.53
CA TYR A 139 6.54 -22.72 1.47
C TYR A 139 5.58 -23.03 0.33
N GLY A 140 4.37 -22.47 0.38
CA GLY A 140 3.33 -22.61 -0.64
C GLY A 140 3.72 -22.03 -1.99
N SER A 141 2.92 -21.10 -2.52
CA SER A 141 3.19 -20.49 -3.84
C SER A 141 4.39 -19.55 -3.83
N TRP A 142 4.93 -19.24 -5.02
CA TRP A 142 6.04 -18.29 -5.19
C TRP A 142 5.69 -16.85 -4.77
N ILE A 143 4.40 -16.53 -4.64
CA ILE A 143 3.92 -15.22 -4.18
C ILE A 143 3.43 -15.26 -2.72
N GLY A 144 3.77 -16.29 -1.95
CA GLY A 144 3.43 -16.33 -0.52
C GLY A 144 2.04 -16.89 -0.18
N SER A 145 1.21 -17.22 -1.16
CA SER A 145 -0.09 -17.86 -0.87
C SER A 145 0.11 -19.24 -0.25
N HIS A 146 -0.67 -19.56 0.77
CA HIS A 146 -0.60 -20.82 1.54
C HIS A 146 0.76 -21.06 2.19
N TRP A 147 1.45 -19.99 2.56
CA TRP A 147 2.56 -20.11 3.49
C TRP A 147 2.01 -20.30 4.89
N ASP A 148 2.62 -21.21 5.65
CA ASP A 148 2.15 -21.63 6.97
C ASP A 148 3.35 -22.06 7.82
N GLU A 149 3.36 -21.66 9.07
CA GLU A 149 4.43 -21.95 10.03
C GLU A 149 4.51 -23.42 10.44
N ASN A 150 3.61 -24.29 9.97
CA ASN A 150 3.53 -25.71 10.27
C ASN A 150 3.51 -26.04 11.78
N VAL A 151 2.74 -25.27 12.56
CA VAL A 151 2.54 -25.51 13.99
C VAL A 151 1.23 -26.28 14.18
N ASP A 152 1.29 -27.41 14.91
CA ASP A 152 0.09 -28.20 15.24
C ASP A 152 -0.70 -27.58 16.39
N TYR A 153 -1.43 -26.50 16.09
CA TYR A 153 -2.32 -25.84 17.04
C TYR A 153 -3.40 -26.77 17.58
N THR A 154 -3.89 -27.72 16.79
CA THR A 154 -4.93 -28.67 17.21
C THR A 154 -4.45 -29.53 18.38
N SER A 155 -3.23 -30.07 18.29
CA SER A 155 -2.60 -30.83 19.37
C SER A 155 -2.33 -29.97 20.61
N LEU A 156 -1.89 -28.72 20.42
CA LEU A 156 -1.70 -27.79 21.54
C LEU A 156 -3.01 -27.51 22.30
N PHE A 157 -4.12 -27.28 21.59
CA PHE A 157 -5.42 -27.11 22.23
C PHE A 157 -5.93 -28.39 22.89
N ALA A 158 -5.81 -29.54 22.22
CA ALA A 158 -6.25 -30.83 22.75
C ALA A 158 -5.50 -31.26 24.03
N THR A 159 -4.24 -30.84 24.17
CA THR A 159 -3.41 -31.10 25.36
C THR A 159 -3.55 -30.04 26.45
N GLY A 160 -4.48 -29.09 26.32
CA GLY A 160 -4.72 -28.03 27.29
C GLY A 160 -3.66 -26.91 27.29
N LYS A 161 -2.80 -26.83 26.28
CA LYS A 161 -1.74 -25.82 26.13
C LYS A 161 -2.23 -24.59 25.34
N GLY A 162 -3.48 -24.16 25.57
CA GLY A 162 -4.10 -23.05 24.83
C GLY A 162 -3.33 -21.73 24.94
N THR A 163 -2.78 -21.41 26.12
CA THR A 163 -1.95 -20.20 26.30
C THR A 163 -0.63 -20.25 25.52
N LEU A 164 -0.06 -21.46 25.34
CA LEU A 164 1.12 -21.68 24.50
C LEU A 164 0.79 -21.44 23.03
N ALA A 165 -0.31 -22.03 22.56
CA ALA A 165 -0.83 -21.81 21.22
C ALA A 165 -1.07 -20.32 20.94
N ALA A 166 -1.73 -19.60 21.84
CA ALA A 166 -1.94 -18.17 21.71
C ALA A 166 -0.63 -17.36 21.68
N THR A 167 0.37 -17.75 22.48
CA THR A 167 1.67 -17.08 22.50
C THR A 167 2.39 -17.26 21.16
N ILE A 168 2.40 -18.47 20.61
CA ILE A 168 2.97 -18.77 19.29
C ILE A 168 2.22 -18.01 18.20
N ALA A 169 0.89 -18.06 18.20
CA ALA A 169 0.04 -17.34 17.23
C ALA A 169 0.16 -15.81 17.34
N CYS A 170 0.65 -15.27 18.46
CA CYS A 170 0.91 -13.83 18.58
C CYS A 170 2.22 -13.40 17.90
N ALA A 171 3.16 -14.32 17.66
CA ALA A 171 4.52 -14.00 17.23
C ALA A 171 4.57 -13.28 15.87
N GLY A 172 3.85 -13.76 14.86
CA GLY A 172 3.83 -13.14 13.53
C GLY A 172 3.20 -11.75 13.53
N PRO A 173 1.97 -11.56 14.04
CA PRO A 173 1.38 -10.22 14.13
C PRO A 173 2.24 -9.26 14.95
N PHE A 174 2.82 -9.73 16.06
CA PHE A 174 3.70 -8.94 16.91
C PHE A 174 4.99 -8.52 16.20
N SER A 175 5.62 -9.41 15.41
CA SER A 175 6.84 -9.07 14.67
C SER A 175 6.58 -7.97 13.64
N ASN A 176 5.42 -8.01 12.97
CA ASN A 176 5.01 -6.96 12.04
C ASN A 176 4.72 -5.63 12.76
N ILE A 177 4.08 -5.64 13.94
CA ILE A 177 3.88 -4.43 14.76
C ILE A 177 5.23 -3.82 15.14
N LEU A 178 6.17 -4.65 15.62
CA LEU A 178 7.50 -4.20 16.01
C LEU A 178 8.24 -3.60 14.82
N LEU A 179 8.21 -4.27 13.66
CA LEU A 179 8.86 -3.79 12.45
C LEU A 179 8.22 -2.49 11.93
N PHE A 180 6.89 -2.34 12.04
CA PHE A 180 6.20 -1.07 11.76
C PHE A 180 6.72 0.06 12.66
N ILE A 181 6.80 -0.16 13.98
CA ILE A 181 7.28 0.87 14.93
C ILE A 181 8.73 1.24 14.62
N ILE A 182 9.60 0.24 14.41
CA ILE A 182 11.02 0.47 14.08
C ILE A 182 11.16 1.26 12.78
N THR A 183 10.46 0.86 11.72
CA THR A 183 10.55 1.56 10.43
C THR A 183 9.96 2.97 10.50
N ALA A 184 8.84 3.17 11.19
CA ALA A 184 8.26 4.49 11.42
C ALA A 184 9.21 5.40 12.23
N TRP A 185 9.87 4.84 13.25
CA TRP A 185 10.89 5.55 14.02
C TRP A 185 12.09 5.92 13.16
N ILE A 186 12.64 4.98 12.37
CA ILE A 186 13.78 5.27 11.47
C ILE A 186 13.42 6.38 10.47
N LEU A 187 12.21 6.37 9.90
CA LEU A 187 11.76 7.41 8.97
C LEU A 187 11.63 8.79 9.62
N SER A 188 11.49 8.87 10.94
CA SER A 188 11.46 10.13 11.69
C SER A 188 12.85 10.75 11.89
N ILE A 189 13.92 9.96 11.73
CA ILE A 189 15.30 10.40 11.95
C ILE A 189 15.72 11.37 10.83
N LYS A 190 16.20 12.57 11.20
CA LYS A 190 16.64 13.61 10.25
C LYS A 190 17.70 13.12 9.26
N ALA A 191 18.69 12.35 9.73
CA ALA A 191 19.75 11.80 8.88
C ALA A 191 19.20 10.95 7.73
N MET A 192 18.08 10.24 7.95
CA MET A 192 17.45 9.42 6.91
C MET A 192 16.87 10.23 5.76
N LYS A 193 16.52 11.50 6.00
CA LYS A 193 15.98 12.40 4.96
C LYS A 193 17.00 12.72 3.85
N ASN A 194 18.30 12.48 4.11
CA ASN A 194 19.38 12.66 3.15
C ASN A 194 19.62 11.45 2.25
N HIS A 195 18.96 10.31 2.50
CA HIS A 195 19.13 9.08 1.75
C HIS A 195 17.82 8.63 1.06
N PRO A 196 17.36 9.29 -0.03
CA PRO A 196 16.07 9.03 -0.65
C PRO A 196 15.83 7.57 -1.05
N ARG A 197 16.87 6.86 -1.48
CA ARG A 197 16.76 5.43 -1.87
C ARG A 197 16.48 4.53 -0.67
N ILE A 198 17.18 4.75 0.45
CA ILE A 198 16.96 3.98 1.68
C ILE A 198 15.61 4.36 2.29
N PHE A 199 15.29 5.66 2.29
CA PHE A 199 13.99 6.17 2.72
C PHE A 199 12.85 5.50 1.93
N HIS A 200 13.02 5.29 0.62
CA HIS A 200 12.04 4.60 -0.21
C HIS A 200 11.79 3.16 0.26
N CYS A 201 12.86 2.38 0.45
CA CYS A 201 12.73 1.00 0.89
C CYS A 201 12.08 0.91 2.28
N ILE A 202 12.56 1.70 3.25
CA ILE A 202 12.03 1.69 4.63
C ILE A 202 10.58 2.16 4.66
N PHE A 203 10.21 3.16 3.86
CA PHE A 203 8.83 3.62 3.74
C PHE A 203 7.91 2.48 3.27
N TRP A 204 8.28 1.78 2.19
CA TRP A 204 7.46 0.68 1.71
C TRP A 204 7.43 -0.53 2.66
N THR A 205 8.54 -0.81 3.38
CA THR A 205 8.52 -1.78 4.49
C THR A 205 7.52 -1.36 5.56
N CYS A 206 7.53 -0.10 5.99
CA CYS A 206 6.57 0.45 6.96
C CYS A 206 5.12 0.31 6.47
N ILE A 207 4.86 0.59 5.19
CA ILE A 207 3.51 0.44 4.62
C ILE A 207 3.06 -1.02 4.59
N VAL A 208 3.93 -1.93 4.15
CA VAL A 208 3.58 -3.36 4.06
C VAL A 208 3.33 -3.95 5.44
N THR A 209 4.20 -3.70 6.41
CA THR A 209 4.02 -4.22 7.78
C THR A 209 2.78 -3.66 8.45
N PHE A 210 2.52 -2.35 8.30
CA PHE A 210 1.27 -1.74 8.73
C PHE A 210 0.07 -2.41 8.08
N SER A 211 0.11 -2.61 6.75
CA SER A 211 -1.03 -3.14 6.00
C SER A 211 -1.36 -4.57 6.41
N MET A 212 -0.34 -5.42 6.62
CA MET A 212 -0.56 -6.79 7.09
C MET A 212 -1.21 -6.82 8.48
N VAL A 213 -0.70 -6.04 9.44
CA VAL A 213 -1.29 -5.98 10.79
C VAL A 213 -2.71 -5.42 10.75
N PHE A 214 -2.89 -4.30 10.05
CA PHE A 214 -4.16 -3.60 10.01
C PHE A 214 -5.24 -4.44 9.32
N GLU A 215 -4.89 -5.17 8.25
CA GLU A 215 -5.78 -6.11 7.58
C GLU A 215 -6.17 -7.27 8.49
N TYR A 216 -5.20 -7.86 9.20
CA TYR A 216 -5.48 -8.92 10.17
C TYR A 216 -6.48 -8.47 11.23
N VAL A 217 -6.25 -7.30 11.83
CA VAL A 217 -7.16 -6.77 12.86
C VAL A 217 -8.52 -6.43 12.25
N TYR A 218 -8.54 -5.71 11.14
CA TYR A 218 -9.76 -5.12 10.63
C TYR A 218 -10.66 -6.15 9.94
N THR A 219 -10.07 -7.17 9.30
CA THR A 219 -10.82 -8.15 8.48
C THR A 219 -10.83 -9.56 9.04
N ARG A 220 -9.94 -9.90 9.97
CA ARG A 220 -9.77 -11.28 10.45
C ARG A 220 -9.98 -11.49 11.95
N SER A 221 -10.20 -10.43 12.75
CA SER A 221 -10.40 -10.57 14.20
C SER A 221 -11.47 -11.60 14.61
N PHE A 222 -12.44 -11.90 13.75
CA PHE A 222 -13.54 -12.84 14.03
C PHE A 222 -13.35 -14.22 13.35
N GLN A 223 -12.23 -14.46 12.67
CA GLN A 223 -11.92 -15.76 12.10
C GLN A 223 -11.49 -16.73 13.20
N ALA A 224 -11.91 -17.99 13.07
CA ALA A 224 -11.70 -18.98 14.10
C ALA A 224 -10.37 -19.74 13.98
N HIS A 225 -9.74 -19.76 12.81
CA HIS A 225 -8.64 -20.67 12.47
C HIS A 225 -7.41 -19.94 11.90
N ASP A 226 -7.28 -18.64 12.15
CA ASP A 226 -6.08 -17.86 11.86
C ASP A 226 -5.35 -17.48 13.15
N ASP A 227 -4.31 -16.64 13.07
CA ASP A 227 -3.56 -16.16 14.24
C ASP A 227 -4.47 -15.61 15.34
N PHE A 228 -5.44 -14.76 14.99
CA PHE A 228 -6.34 -14.15 15.97
C PHE A 228 -7.41 -15.11 16.48
N GLY A 229 -7.85 -16.07 15.66
CA GLY A 229 -8.63 -17.22 16.11
C GLY A 229 -7.88 -18.04 17.17
N ASN A 230 -6.62 -18.37 16.90
CA ASN A 230 -5.76 -19.12 17.82
C ASN A 230 -5.46 -18.33 19.11
N ILE A 231 -5.24 -17.01 19.01
CA ILE A 231 -5.06 -16.13 20.18
C ILE A 231 -6.32 -16.08 21.03
N THR A 232 -7.48 -15.81 20.42
CA THR A 232 -8.75 -15.66 21.15
C THR A 232 -9.17 -16.98 21.79
N HIS A 233 -9.02 -18.10 21.07
CA HIS A 233 -9.28 -19.44 21.60
C HIS A 233 -8.34 -19.78 22.76
N GLY A 234 -7.04 -19.53 22.60
CA GLY A 234 -6.03 -19.90 23.59
C GLY A 234 -6.03 -19.03 24.86
N LEU A 235 -6.44 -17.76 24.75
CA LEU A 235 -6.57 -16.86 25.90
C LEU A 235 -7.99 -16.80 26.48
N GLY A 236 -8.98 -17.37 25.78
CA GLY A 236 -10.39 -17.27 26.17
C GLY A 236 -10.93 -15.83 26.14
N ILE A 237 -10.37 -14.96 25.28
CA ILE A 237 -10.78 -13.56 25.16
C ILE A 237 -11.75 -13.35 24.01
N SER A 238 -12.64 -12.38 24.16
CA SER A 238 -13.55 -11.98 23.09
C SER A 238 -12.78 -11.33 21.92
N PRO A 239 -13.05 -11.72 20.66
CA PRO A 239 -12.43 -11.11 19.48
C PRO A 239 -12.69 -9.61 19.36
N TRP A 240 -13.77 -9.11 19.97
CA TRP A 240 -14.10 -7.69 20.03
C TRP A 240 -13.01 -6.83 20.66
N TRP A 241 -12.25 -7.35 21.62
CA TRP A 241 -11.16 -6.60 22.24
C TRP A 241 -10.04 -6.34 21.25
N ILE A 242 -9.64 -7.35 20.47
CA ILE A 242 -8.64 -7.23 19.41
C ILE A 242 -9.16 -6.28 18.33
N PHE A 243 -10.39 -6.49 17.88
CA PHE A 243 -10.99 -5.69 16.82
C PHE A 243 -11.07 -4.20 17.20
N ILE A 244 -11.67 -3.85 18.34
CA ILE A 244 -11.89 -2.45 18.74
C ILE A 244 -10.55 -1.75 19.01
N THR A 245 -9.70 -2.34 19.85
CA THR A 245 -8.44 -1.70 20.25
C THR A 245 -7.48 -1.61 19.07
N GLY A 246 -7.33 -2.69 18.31
CA GLY A 246 -6.47 -2.72 17.14
C GLY A 246 -6.98 -1.79 16.04
N THR A 247 -8.29 -1.67 15.82
CA THR A 247 -8.84 -0.74 14.82
C THR A 247 -8.57 0.71 15.20
N ILE A 248 -8.75 1.08 16.47
CA ILE A 248 -8.43 2.44 16.95
C ILE A 248 -6.94 2.75 16.74
N LEU A 249 -6.05 1.84 17.16
CA LEU A 249 -4.61 2.00 16.97
C LEU A 249 -4.23 2.06 15.49
N GLY A 250 -4.86 1.22 14.67
CA GLY A 250 -4.67 1.18 13.22
C GLY A 250 -5.11 2.48 12.54
N ILE A 251 -6.23 3.08 12.95
CA ILE A 251 -6.69 4.39 12.45
C ILE A 251 -5.70 5.49 12.85
N ILE A 252 -5.20 5.48 14.09
CA ILE A 252 -4.19 6.45 14.56
C ILE A 252 -2.90 6.32 13.74
N ALA A 253 -2.42 5.10 13.52
CA ALA A 253 -1.25 4.83 12.70
C ALA A 253 -1.48 5.24 11.24
N LEU A 254 -2.62 4.92 10.65
CA LEU A 254 -2.98 5.32 9.29
C LEU A 254 -3.04 6.85 9.15
N TYR A 255 -3.62 7.53 10.14
CA TYR A 255 -3.64 8.99 10.18
C TYR A 255 -2.22 9.56 10.23
N TYR A 256 -1.33 9.00 11.05
CA TYR A 256 0.08 9.39 11.09
C TYR A 256 0.79 9.16 9.75
N ILE A 257 0.59 7.99 9.13
CA ILE A 257 1.16 7.66 7.82
C ILE A 257 0.69 8.67 6.76
N ILE A 258 -0.61 8.93 6.67
CA ILE A 258 -1.20 9.82 5.66
C ILE A 258 -0.78 11.28 5.90
N THR A 259 -0.77 11.75 7.14
CA THR A 259 -0.54 13.17 7.44
C THR A 259 0.93 13.54 7.59
N GLN A 260 1.78 12.59 7.97
CA GLN A 260 3.21 12.82 8.21
C GLN A 260 4.06 12.08 7.19
N LEU A 261 4.08 10.75 7.21
CA LEU A 261 5.07 9.96 6.47
C LEU A 261 4.90 10.08 4.95
N LEU A 262 3.67 10.05 4.44
CA LEU A 262 3.38 10.10 3.01
C LEU A 262 3.80 11.46 2.39
N PRO A 263 3.41 12.63 2.93
CA PRO A 263 3.94 13.91 2.47
C PRO A 263 5.47 14.00 2.54
N THR A 264 6.09 13.48 3.61
CA THR A 264 7.55 13.46 3.75
C THR A 264 8.20 12.60 2.66
N TYR A 265 7.64 11.41 2.36
CA TYR A 265 8.06 10.56 1.25
C TYR A 265 7.99 11.28 -0.09
N LEU A 266 6.87 11.97 -0.37
CA LEU A 266 6.68 12.74 -1.60
C LEU A 266 7.72 13.87 -1.75
N ALA A 267 8.10 14.52 -0.64
CA ALA A 267 9.08 15.59 -0.64
C ALA A 267 10.52 15.08 -0.87
N ILE A 268 10.87 13.95 -0.28
CA ILE A 268 12.25 13.43 -0.27
C ILE A 268 12.55 12.59 -1.53
N VAL A 269 11.64 11.67 -1.87
CA VAL A 269 11.86 10.67 -2.92
C VAL A 269 11.44 11.20 -4.29
N ILE A 270 10.40 12.03 -4.34
CA ILE A 270 9.80 12.51 -5.58
C ILE A 270 9.66 14.04 -5.60
N PRO A 271 10.75 14.80 -5.35
CA PRO A 271 10.68 16.24 -5.38
C PRO A 271 10.27 16.72 -6.77
N ASN A 272 9.37 17.70 -6.83
CA ASN A 272 9.01 18.44 -8.04
C ASN A 272 8.36 17.65 -9.20
N ASN A 273 8.09 16.35 -9.07
CA ASN A 273 7.40 15.57 -10.10
C ASN A 273 5.98 15.17 -9.67
N ARG A 274 5.02 16.05 -9.95
CA ARG A 274 3.61 15.83 -9.57
C ARG A 274 3.00 14.54 -10.11
N LEU A 275 3.38 14.11 -11.32
CA LEU A 275 2.81 12.89 -11.90
C LEU A 275 3.21 11.66 -11.08
N LEU A 276 4.48 11.57 -10.72
CA LEU A 276 4.99 10.49 -9.88
C LEU A 276 4.42 10.59 -8.45
N GLN A 277 4.18 11.80 -7.93
CA GLN A 277 3.53 11.98 -6.62
C GLN A 277 2.09 11.46 -6.62
N TYR A 278 1.27 11.76 -7.64
CA TYR A 278 -0.05 11.15 -7.78
C TYR A 278 0.04 9.62 -7.90
N THR A 279 1.02 9.13 -8.66
CA THR A 279 1.25 7.69 -8.82
C THR A 279 1.55 7.02 -7.48
N ALA A 280 2.43 7.61 -6.67
CA ALA A 280 2.77 7.10 -5.34
C ALA A 280 1.57 7.09 -4.38
N VAL A 281 0.79 8.16 -4.33
CA VAL A 281 -0.44 8.24 -3.49
C VAL A 281 -1.48 7.22 -3.94
N SER A 282 -1.62 7.02 -5.25
CA SER A 282 -2.56 6.05 -5.82
C SER A 282 -2.11 4.61 -5.53
N PHE A 283 -0.81 4.33 -5.66
CA PHE A 283 -0.22 3.03 -5.34
C PHE A 283 -0.35 2.72 -3.84
N PHE A 284 -0.04 3.68 -2.97
CA PHE A 284 -0.27 3.58 -1.53
C PHE A 284 -1.73 3.22 -1.20
N SER A 285 -2.68 3.90 -1.84
CA SER A 285 -4.11 3.67 -1.61
C SER A 285 -4.57 2.33 -2.18
N PHE A 286 -4.03 1.93 -3.33
CA PHE A 286 -4.27 0.60 -3.90
C PHE A 286 -3.81 -0.50 -2.94
N ILE A 287 -2.59 -0.41 -2.39
CA ILE A 287 -2.05 -1.44 -1.49
C ILE A 287 -2.94 -1.57 -0.25
N ILE A 288 -3.17 -0.50 0.50
CA ILE A 288 -3.91 -0.61 1.77
C ILE A 288 -5.39 -0.94 1.52
N PHE A 289 -6.05 -0.19 0.65
CA PHE A 289 -7.51 -0.18 0.62
C PHE A 289 -8.12 -1.13 -0.40
N LEU A 290 -7.42 -1.46 -1.49
CA LEU A 290 -7.89 -2.46 -2.44
C LEU A 290 -7.23 -3.81 -2.18
N PHE A 291 -5.91 -3.89 -2.22
CA PHE A 291 -5.18 -5.15 -2.13
C PHE A 291 -5.39 -5.85 -0.78
N TYR A 292 -5.17 -5.16 0.35
CA TYR A 292 -5.34 -5.76 1.67
C TYR A 292 -6.80 -5.80 2.13
N ILE A 293 -7.53 -4.67 2.05
CA ILE A 293 -8.90 -4.58 2.60
C ILE A 293 -9.98 -4.92 1.56
N GLY A 294 -9.91 -4.34 0.36
CA GLY A 294 -10.97 -4.43 -0.65
C GLY A 294 -11.15 -5.80 -1.29
N LEU A 295 -10.06 -6.56 -1.50
CA LEU A 295 -10.11 -7.93 -2.04
C LEU A 295 -10.91 -8.87 -1.14
N ARG A 296 -11.08 -8.55 0.15
CA ARG A 296 -11.80 -9.39 1.10
C ARG A 296 -13.31 -9.48 0.88
N ILE A 297 -13.91 -8.57 0.10
CA ILE A 297 -15.33 -8.68 -0.31
C ILE A 297 -15.63 -10.02 -1.00
N THR A 298 -14.66 -10.60 -1.72
CA THR A 298 -14.88 -11.80 -2.52
C THR A 298 -14.47 -13.09 -1.84
N ASN A 299 -13.69 -13.04 -0.75
CA ASN A 299 -13.08 -14.22 -0.15
C ASN A 299 -13.84 -14.80 1.06
N TYR A 300 -14.82 -14.06 1.61
CA TYR A 300 -15.59 -14.50 2.78
C TYR A 300 -17.08 -14.12 2.65
N PRO A 301 -17.87 -14.82 1.82
CA PRO A 301 -19.32 -14.62 1.78
C PRO A 301 -20.02 -15.09 3.09
N ASP A 302 -19.37 -15.95 3.87
CA ASP A 302 -19.96 -16.63 5.03
C ASP A 302 -19.75 -15.91 6.38
N VAL A 303 -18.95 -14.85 6.40
CA VAL A 303 -18.63 -14.08 7.61
C VAL A 303 -19.14 -12.64 7.42
N PRO A 304 -19.89 -12.05 8.37
CA PRO A 304 -20.62 -10.79 8.16
C PRO A 304 -19.75 -9.54 7.93
N GLU A 305 -18.42 -9.63 7.79
CA GLU A 305 -17.51 -8.49 7.60
C GLU A 305 -17.39 -7.95 6.17
N TRP A 306 -18.33 -8.24 5.27
CA TRP A 306 -18.35 -7.65 3.91
C TRP A 306 -18.26 -6.10 3.93
N TRP A 307 -18.76 -5.47 5.00
CA TRP A 307 -18.68 -4.03 5.23
C TRP A 307 -17.25 -3.52 5.39
N CYS A 308 -16.30 -4.35 5.87
CA CYS A 308 -14.87 -4.01 5.91
C CYS A 308 -14.34 -3.76 4.50
N GLY A 309 -14.60 -4.66 3.56
CA GLY A 309 -14.16 -4.48 2.18
C GLY A 309 -14.85 -3.30 1.49
N VAL A 310 -16.13 -3.04 1.78
CA VAL A 310 -16.85 -1.86 1.24
C VAL A 310 -16.21 -0.57 1.75
N SER A 311 -15.86 -0.52 3.04
CA SER A 311 -15.14 0.63 3.61
C SER A 311 -13.76 0.82 2.98
N GLY A 312 -13.06 -0.28 2.65
CA GLY A 312 -11.82 -0.26 1.87
C GLY A 312 -12.04 0.36 0.49
N ILE A 313 -13.03 -0.10 -0.28
CA ILE A 313 -13.36 0.47 -1.59
C ILE A 313 -13.71 1.97 -1.48
N ALA A 314 -14.46 2.40 -0.47
CA ALA A 314 -14.74 3.82 -0.26
C ALA A 314 -13.44 4.61 0.02
N ALA A 315 -12.61 4.11 0.92
CA ALA A 315 -11.32 4.71 1.28
C ALA A 315 -10.35 4.80 0.10
N LEU A 316 -10.39 3.82 -0.82
CA LEU A 316 -9.60 3.79 -2.05
C LEU A 316 -9.76 5.08 -2.87
N PHE A 317 -10.96 5.66 -2.92
CA PHE A 317 -11.20 6.92 -3.65
C PHE A 317 -11.02 8.16 -2.78
N ILE A 318 -11.43 8.09 -1.51
CA ILE A 318 -11.40 9.21 -0.56
C ILE A 318 -9.96 9.60 -0.21
N VAL A 319 -9.08 8.63 0.07
CA VAL A 319 -7.72 8.95 0.55
C VAL A 319 -6.88 9.66 -0.50
N PRO A 320 -6.78 9.20 -1.76
CA PRO A 320 -6.08 9.96 -2.81
C PRO A 320 -6.65 11.38 -3.00
N PHE A 321 -7.96 11.54 -2.82
CA PHE A 321 -8.59 12.86 -2.90
C PHE A 321 -8.09 13.79 -1.80
N LEU A 322 -8.08 13.32 -0.55
CA LEU A 322 -7.72 14.10 0.63
C LEU A 322 -6.21 14.30 0.77
N ALA A 323 -5.42 13.29 0.40
CA ALA A 323 -3.96 13.27 0.45
C ALA A 323 -3.30 13.66 -0.88
N SER A 324 -4.07 14.23 -1.82
CA SER A 324 -3.53 14.67 -3.11
C SER A 324 -2.35 15.64 -2.92
N PRO A 325 -1.28 15.51 -3.73
CA PRO A 325 -0.14 16.45 -3.74
C PRO A 325 -0.53 17.91 -4.03
N ALA A 326 -1.72 18.16 -4.57
CA ALA A 326 -2.21 19.51 -4.81
C ALA A 326 -2.77 20.20 -3.56
N ARG A 327 -3.09 19.44 -2.51
CA ARG A 327 -3.74 19.96 -1.31
C ARG A 327 -2.80 20.90 -0.54
N GLY A 328 -3.38 21.97 0.01
CA GLY A 328 -2.61 23.00 0.71
C GLY A 328 -1.85 22.45 1.91
N TRP A 329 -2.46 21.54 2.67
CA TRP A 329 -1.83 20.92 3.84
C TRP A 329 -0.66 20.01 3.44
N VAL A 330 -0.82 19.19 2.40
CA VAL A 330 0.24 18.32 1.85
C VAL A 330 1.42 19.18 1.38
N LYS A 331 1.15 20.23 0.61
CA LYS A 331 2.19 21.17 0.14
C LYS A 331 2.95 21.85 1.27
N ARG A 332 2.25 22.29 2.32
CA ARG A 332 2.89 22.91 3.49
C ARG A 332 3.82 21.92 4.18
N ARG A 333 3.37 20.68 4.38
CA ARG A 333 4.19 19.64 4.98
C ARG A 333 5.41 19.29 4.13
N MET A 334 5.23 19.08 2.83
CA MET A 334 6.32 18.82 1.89
C MET A 334 7.37 19.94 1.89
N LYS A 335 6.93 21.22 1.95
CA LYS A 335 7.84 22.36 2.04
C LYS A 335 8.67 22.34 3.33
N ALA A 336 8.04 22.06 4.47
CA ALA A 336 8.74 21.96 5.75
C ALA A 336 9.85 20.91 5.69
N ASP A 337 9.56 19.71 5.19
CA ASP A 337 10.55 18.63 5.08
C ASP A 337 11.64 18.92 4.03
N PHE A 338 11.30 19.61 2.94
CA PHE A 338 12.29 20.03 1.96
C PHE A 338 13.29 21.03 2.55
N TRP A 339 12.83 21.99 3.37
CA TRP A 339 13.72 22.94 4.03
C TRP A 339 14.59 22.28 5.09
N GLU A 340 14.04 21.37 5.89
CA GLU A 340 14.82 20.61 6.88
C GLU A 340 15.96 19.79 6.27
N ARG A 341 15.88 19.42 4.99
CA ARG A 341 16.94 18.70 4.29
C ARG A 341 18.08 19.61 3.82
N ASN A 342 17.77 20.87 3.51
CA ASN A 342 18.71 21.82 2.91
C ASN A 342 19.35 22.77 3.94
N LEU A 343 18.97 22.63 5.21
CA LEU A 343 19.63 23.23 6.38
C LEU A 343 20.54 22.17 7.02
#